data_AF-A0A017SUJ2-F1
#
_entry.id   AF-A0A017SUJ2-F1
#
_cell.length_a   1.000
_cell.length_b   1.000
_cell.length_c   1.000
_cell.angle_alpha   90.00
_cell.angle_beta   90.00
_cell.angle_gamma   90.00
#
_symmetry.space_group_name_H-M   'P 1'
#
loop_
_entity.id
_entity.type
_entity.pdbx_description
1 polymer ?
#
loop_
_entity_poly.entity_id
_entity_poly.type
_entity_poly.pdbx_seq_one_letter_code
_entity_poly.pdbx_strand_id
1 'polypeptide(L)'
;MPAEIFAGPHRVWLEPPDLVCAKLSGDVKPGHLRTSAEYQRAVAATTGRIFFLADLSDLGTIDVATRKDVGHLRTVPYQGLVIYGASFQARLLMKMLLSAIRLFSSELDGILIFAESEAEARRWIEARRATLDATAAQGTAPSRE
;
A
#
# COMPACT_ATOMS: atom_id res chain seq x y z
N MET A 1 -1.14 3.50 18.79
CA MET A 1 -1.64 3.87 17.45
C MET A 1 -3.12 3.51 17.40
N PRO A 2 -4.01 4.34 16.81
CA PRO A 2 -5.42 3.95 16.64
C PRO A 2 -5.52 2.73 15.70
N ALA A 3 -6.58 1.93 15.83
CA ALA A 3 -6.82 0.77 14.96
C ALA A 3 -7.23 1.17 13.52
N GLU A 4 -7.77 2.39 13.38
CA GLU A 4 -8.17 2.99 12.11
C GLU A 4 -8.04 4.51 12.16
N ILE A 5 -7.92 5.11 10.98
CA ILE A 5 -7.96 6.57 10.77
C ILE A 5 -8.81 6.90 9.54
N PHE A 6 -9.16 8.18 9.43
CA PHE A 6 -9.70 8.77 8.21
C PHE A 6 -8.71 9.77 7.64
N ALA A 7 -8.41 9.64 6.34
CA ALA A 7 -7.67 10.60 5.56
C ALA A 7 -8.64 11.27 4.59
N GLY A 8 -9.31 12.33 5.05
CA GLY A 8 -10.49 12.86 4.36
C GLY A 8 -11.61 11.80 4.33
N PRO A 9 -12.22 11.50 3.17
CA PRO A 9 -13.26 10.48 3.04
C PRO A 9 -12.72 9.04 3.02
N HIS A 10 -11.39 8.84 2.99
CA HIS A 10 -10.79 7.52 2.88
C HIS A 10 -10.59 6.90 4.26
N ARG A 11 -11.08 5.68 4.44
CA ARG A 11 -10.84 4.90 5.66
C ARG A 11 -9.56 4.09 5.49
N VAL A 12 -8.69 4.09 6.51
CA VAL A 12 -7.46 3.28 6.55
C VAL A 12 -7.41 2.57 7.90
N TRP A 13 -7.19 1.26 7.92
CA TRP A 13 -7.16 0.47 9.15
C TRP A 13 -6.08 -0.60 9.12
N LEU A 14 -5.67 -1.06 10.30
CA LEU A 14 -4.74 -2.16 10.44
C LEU A 14 -5.50 -3.47 10.65
N GLU A 15 -5.19 -4.47 9.83
CA GLU A 15 -5.41 -5.87 10.13
C GLU A 15 -4.06 -6.44 10.63
N PRO A 16 -3.94 -6.75 11.93
CA PRO A 16 -2.68 -7.20 12.48
C PRO A 16 -2.14 -8.46 11.77
N PRO A 17 -0.81 -8.64 11.70
CA PRO A 17 0.20 -7.76 12.29
C PRO A 17 0.60 -6.60 11.36
N ASP A 18 0.64 -6.81 10.05
CA ASP A 18 1.35 -5.94 9.09
C ASP A 18 0.53 -5.57 7.84
N LEU A 19 -0.78 -5.87 7.82
CA LEU A 19 -1.66 -5.57 6.69
C LEU A 19 -2.43 -4.28 6.93
N VAL A 20 -2.07 -3.22 6.21
CA VAL A 20 -2.85 -1.99 6.19
C VAL A 20 -3.88 -2.08 5.07
N CYS A 21 -5.14 -1.98 5.44
CA CYS A 21 -6.26 -1.94 4.51
C CYS A 21 -6.75 -0.50 4.32
N ALA A 22 -7.27 -0.19 3.13
CA ALA A 22 -7.84 1.11 2.82
C ALA A 22 -9.07 0.98 1.93
N LYS A 23 -10.08 1.83 2.20
CA LYS A 23 -11.19 2.10 1.28
C LYS A 23 -11.08 3.54 0.81
N LEU A 24 -10.78 3.72 -0.47
CA LEU A 24 -10.67 5.04 -1.08
C LEU A 24 -12.02 5.45 -1.66
N SER A 25 -12.79 6.19 -0.87
CA SER A 25 -14.08 6.77 -1.28
C SER A 25 -13.92 8.22 -1.73
N GLY A 26 -14.54 8.60 -2.84
CA GLY A 26 -14.58 9.96 -3.37
C GLY A 26 -13.23 10.49 -3.87
N ASP A 27 -13.08 11.82 -3.87
CA ASP A 27 -11.91 12.50 -4.42
C ASP A 27 -10.71 12.49 -3.47
N VAL A 28 -9.52 12.25 -4.03
CA VAL A 28 -8.24 12.34 -3.31
C VAL A 28 -7.67 13.75 -3.45
N LYS A 29 -7.62 14.46 -2.33
CA LYS A 29 -7.15 15.84 -2.24
C LYS A 29 -5.75 15.93 -1.60
N PRO A 30 -5.06 17.07 -1.75
CA PRO A 30 -3.80 17.31 -1.05
C PRO A 30 -3.94 17.10 0.46
N GLY A 31 -2.91 16.53 1.08
CA GLY A 31 -2.89 16.18 2.50
C GLY A 31 -3.45 14.80 2.84
N HIS A 32 -4.40 14.24 2.06
CA HIS A 32 -4.95 12.90 2.35
C HIS A 32 -3.85 11.82 2.31
N LEU A 33 -2.96 11.88 1.30
CA LEU A 33 -1.85 10.93 1.18
C LEU A 33 -0.83 11.07 2.32
N ARG A 34 -0.60 12.29 2.84
CA ARG A 34 0.28 12.51 3.99
C ARG A 34 -0.26 11.81 5.23
N THR A 35 -1.52 12.06 5.56
CA THR A 35 -2.18 11.45 6.73
C THR A 35 -2.18 9.92 6.64
N SER A 36 -2.47 9.37 5.45
CA SER A 36 -2.41 7.93 5.21
C SER A 36 -0.98 7.37 5.34
N ALA A 37 0.02 8.06 4.80
CA ALA A 37 1.43 7.64 4.88
C ALA A 37 1.98 7.68 6.32
N GLU A 38 1.57 8.67 7.12
CA GLU A 38 1.96 8.77 8.54
C GLU A 38 1.46 7.57 9.35
N TYR A 39 0.20 7.17 9.13
CA TYR A 39 -0.35 5.97 9.74
C TYR A 39 0.39 4.70 9.32
N GLN A 40 0.64 4.55 8.01
CA GLN A 40 1.38 3.41 7.47
C GLN A 40 2.81 3.31 8.01
N ARG A 41 3.51 4.45 8.17
CA ARG A 41 4.82 4.48 8.84
C ARG A 41 4.73 4.09 10.31
N ALA A 42 3.69 4.49 11.02
CA ALA A 42 3.50 4.10 12.41
C ALA A 42 3.29 2.58 12.56
N VAL A 43 2.54 1.96 11.65
CA VAL A 43 2.43 0.49 11.57
C VAL A 43 3.80 -0.11 11.28
N ALA A 44 4.48 0.37 10.23
CA ALA A 44 5.79 -0.13 9.83
C ALA A 44 6.85 -0.02 10.94
N ALA A 45 6.79 1.00 11.79
CA ALA A 45 7.69 1.14 12.92
C ALA A 45 7.56 0.00 13.94
N THR A 46 6.39 -0.66 14.00
CA THR A 46 6.16 -1.81 14.89
C THR A 46 6.47 -3.16 14.25
N THR A 47 6.37 -3.28 12.92
CA THR A 47 6.49 -4.55 12.20
C THR A 47 7.71 -4.65 11.29
N GLY A 48 8.41 -3.55 11.04
CA GLY A 48 9.51 -3.43 10.07
C GLY A 48 9.08 -3.44 8.60
N ARG A 49 7.81 -3.75 8.30
CA ARG A 49 7.27 -3.87 6.94
C ARG A 49 5.76 -3.65 6.90
N ILE A 50 5.22 -3.33 5.73
CA ILE A 50 3.76 -3.39 5.54
C ILE A 50 3.35 -4.05 4.22
N PHE A 51 2.19 -4.69 4.24
CA PHE A 51 1.37 -4.95 3.06
C PHE A 51 0.24 -3.94 3.01
N PHE A 52 -0.14 -3.50 1.81
CA PHE A 52 -1.21 -2.55 1.60
C PHE A 52 -2.29 -3.15 0.70
N LEU A 53 -3.53 -3.15 1.16
CA LEU A 53 -4.70 -3.62 0.42
C LEU A 53 -5.70 -2.47 0.25
N ALA A 54 -6.01 -2.12 -0.99
CA ALA A 54 -6.87 -0.96 -1.29
C ALA A 54 -8.09 -1.33 -2.12
N ASP A 55 -9.27 -1.00 -1.60
CA ASP A 55 -10.53 -0.96 -2.32
C ASP A 55 -10.70 0.41 -3.00
N LEU A 56 -10.80 0.40 -4.33
CA LEU A 56 -11.00 1.57 -5.18
C LEU A 56 -12.38 1.56 -5.87
N SER A 57 -13.33 0.75 -5.40
CA SER A 57 -14.68 0.65 -5.97
C SER A 57 -15.45 1.97 -5.99
N ASP A 58 -15.12 2.87 -5.06
CA ASP A 58 -15.78 4.16 -4.87
C ASP A 58 -14.80 5.34 -5.06
N LEU A 59 -13.71 5.11 -5.79
CA LEU A 59 -12.73 6.17 -6.05
C LEU A 59 -13.29 7.18 -7.07
N GLY A 60 -13.27 8.46 -6.69
CA GLY A 60 -13.55 9.57 -7.59
C GLY A 60 -12.32 9.97 -8.40
N THR A 61 -11.97 11.25 -8.33
CA THR A 61 -10.80 11.81 -9.02
C THR A 61 -9.59 11.93 -8.09
N ILE A 62 -8.40 12.02 -8.69
CA ILE A 62 -7.17 12.34 -7.97
C ILE A 62 -6.72 13.71 -8.45
N ASP A 63 -6.72 14.69 -7.54
CA ASP A 63 -6.26 16.04 -7.86
C ASP A 63 -4.79 16.00 -8.32
N VAL A 64 -4.47 16.74 -9.37
CA VAL A 64 -3.10 16.87 -9.88
C VAL A 64 -2.17 17.46 -8.81
N ALA A 65 -2.67 18.34 -7.94
CA ALA A 65 -1.91 18.87 -6.81
C ALA A 65 -1.45 17.77 -5.83
N THR A 66 -2.23 16.69 -5.70
CA THR A 66 -1.93 15.53 -4.86
C THR A 66 -0.68 14.78 -5.33
N ARG A 67 -0.25 14.94 -6.59
CA ARG A 67 0.98 14.30 -7.11
C ARG A 67 2.23 14.70 -6.33
N LYS A 68 2.26 15.89 -5.71
CA LYS A 68 3.38 16.32 -4.85
C LYS A 68 3.45 15.54 -3.54
N ASP A 69 2.31 15.08 -3.03
CA ASP A 69 2.22 14.34 -1.76
C ASP A 69 2.58 12.86 -1.91
N VAL A 70 2.69 12.37 -3.15
CA VAL A 70 3.13 11.01 -3.46
C VAL A 70 4.49 10.67 -2.86
N GLY A 71 5.36 11.68 -2.69
CA GLY A 71 6.65 11.52 -2.03
C GLY A 71 6.55 10.95 -0.60
N HIS A 72 5.45 11.19 0.11
CA HIS A 72 5.24 10.66 1.46
C HIS A 72 5.11 9.14 1.48
N LEU A 73 4.64 8.53 0.40
CA LEU A 73 4.50 7.08 0.27
C LEU A 73 5.88 6.40 0.10
N ARG A 74 6.89 7.11 -0.41
CA ARG A 74 8.23 6.52 -0.68
C ARG A 74 8.94 6.02 0.57
N THR A 75 8.68 6.64 1.70
CA THR A 75 9.32 6.30 2.98
C THR A 75 8.68 5.10 3.70
N VAL A 76 7.61 4.56 3.12
CA VAL A 76 6.88 3.45 3.70
C VAL A 76 7.48 2.14 3.18
N PRO A 77 7.89 1.20 4.05
CA PRO A 77 8.55 -0.05 3.63
C PRO A 77 7.52 -1.08 3.15
N TYR A 78 6.97 -0.85 1.97
CA TYR A 78 6.01 -1.75 1.34
C TYR A 78 6.65 -3.07 0.91
N GLN A 79 5.98 -4.17 1.20
CA GLN A 79 6.33 -5.52 0.71
C GLN A 79 5.26 -6.07 -0.26
N GLY A 80 4.14 -5.37 -0.38
CA GLY A 80 3.08 -5.64 -1.33
C GLY A 80 2.05 -4.50 -1.34
N LEU A 81 1.63 -4.08 -2.52
CA LEU A 81 0.54 -3.14 -2.75
C LEU A 81 -0.47 -3.82 -3.67
N VAL A 82 -1.67 -4.07 -3.16
CA VAL A 82 -2.72 -4.73 -3.93
C VAL A 82 -3.96 -3.87 -3.98
N ILE A 83 -4.46 -3.66 -5.19
CA ILE A 83 -5.65 -2.87 -5.47
C ILE A 83 -6.73 -3.77 -6.05
N TYR A 84 -7.96 -3.63 -5.57
CA TYR A 84 -9.14 -4.28 -6.14
C TYR A 84 -10.31 -3.28 -6.25
N GLY A 85 -11.41 -3.69 -6.90
CA GLY A 85 -12.60 -2.85 -7.08
C GLY A 85 -12.41 -1.67 -8.05
N ALA A 86 -11.18 -1.39 -8.49
CA ALA A 86 -10.88 -0.24 -9.34
C ALA A 86 -11.53 -0.36 -10.75
N SER A 87 -12.33 0.66 -11.11
CA SER A 87 -12.77 0.90 -12.48
C SER A 87 -11.58 1.09 -13.44
N PHE A 88 -11.79 0.98 -14.75
CA PHE A 88 -10.71 1.21 -15.73
C PHE A 88 -10.05 2.59 -15.55
N GLN A 89 -10.86 3.63 -15.34
CA GLN A 89 -10.38 4.98 -15.08
C GLN A 89 -9.59 5.08 -13.78
N ALA A 90 -10.08 4.48 -12.69
CA ALA A 90 -9.37 4.43 -11.42
C ALA A 90 -8.02 3.69 -11.53
N ARG A 91 -7.98 2.57 -12.26
CA ARG A 91 -6.74 1.84 -12.56
C ARG A 91 -5.74 2.71 -13.32
N LEU A 92 -6.21 3.48 -14.31
CA LEU A 92 -5.36 4.39 -15.06
C LEU A 92 -4.80 5.51 -14.18
N LEU A 93 -5.65 6.18 -13.40
CA LEU A 93 -5.23 7.23 -12.47
C LEU A 93 -4.21 6.72 -11.46
N MET A 94 -4.46 5.54 -10.88
CA MET A 94 -3.54 4.94 -9.91
C MET A 94 -2.22 4.52 -10.56
N LYS A 95 -2.24 3.94 -11.77
CA LYS A 95 -1.01 3.67 -12.53
C LYS A 95 -0.22 4.96 -12.78
N MET A 96 -0.87 6.07 -13.14
CA MET A 96 -0.18 7.35 -13.32
C MET A 96 0.43 7.87 -12.02
N LEU A 97 -0.30 7.77 -10.90
CA LEU A 97 0.19 8.17 -9.59
C LEU A 97 1.42 7.36 -9.17
N LEU A 98 1.37 6.03 -9.35
CA LEU A 98 2.45 5.12 -8.99
C LEU A 98 3.62 5.20 -9.97
N SER A 99 3.39 5.51 -11.25
CA SER A 99 4.47 5.83 -12.20
C SER A 99 5.27 7.05 -11.76
N ALA A 100 4.64 8.06 -11.14
CA ALA A 100 5.37 9.18 -10.56
C ALA A 100 6.28 8.75 -9.39
N ILE A 101 5.94 7.68 -8.66
CA ILE A 101 6.85 7.07 -7.66
C ILE A 101 7.99 6.33 -8.35
N ARG A 102 7.65 5.54 -9.38
CA ARG A 102 8.61 4.69 -10.13
C ARG A 102 9.74 5.47 -10.76
N LEU A 103 9.46 6.67 -11.28
CA LEU A 103 10.48 7.57 -11.84
C LEU A 103 11.61 7.90 -10.84
N PHE A 104 11.38 7.73 -9.54
CA PHE A 104 12.35 8.01 -8.49
C PHE A 104 12.70 6.78 -7.61
N SER A 105 12.08 5.62 -7.83
CA SER A 105 12.41 4.36 -7.14
C SER A 105 11.85 3.15 -7.90
N SER A 106 12.72 2.19 -8.26
CA SER A 106 12.33 0.90 -8.83
C SER A 106 11.73 -0.07 -7.79
N GLU A 107 11.66 0.32 -6.51
CA GLU A 107 11.25 -0.55 -5.40
C GLU A 107 9.77 -0.98 -5.48
N LEU A 108 8.96 -0.30 -6.29
CA LEU A 108 7.56 -0.70 -6.52
C LEU A 108 7.40 -1.78 -7.59
N ASP A 109 8.44 -2.10 -8.35
CA ASP A 109 8.37 -3.13 -9.37
C ASP A 109 8.33 -4.52 -8.72
N GLY A 110 7.37 -5.35 -9.13
CA GLY A 110 7.16 -6.69 -8.56
C GLY A 110 6.37 -6.75 -7.24
N ILE A 111 6.05 -5.61 -6.62
CA ILE A 111 5.23 -5.58 -5.40
C ILE A 111 3.83 -4.98 -5.59
N LEU A 112 3.56 -4.35 -6.73
CA LEU A 112 2.25 -3.77 -7.07
C LEU A 112 1.45 -4.69 -7.99
N ILE A 113 0.22 -5.04 -7.60
CA ILE A 113 -0.73 -5.74 -8.46
C ILE A 113 -2.15 -5.15 -8.39
N PHE A 114 -2.92 -5.34 -9.46
CA PHE A 114 -4.35 -5.05 -9.50
C PHE A 114 -5.13 -6.35 -9.60
N ALA A 115 -5.76 -6.76 -8.51
CA ALA A 115 -6.59 -7.96 -8.45
C ALA A 115 -7.99 -7.70 -9.03
N GLU A 116 -8.67 -8.77 -9.41
CA GLU A 116 -10.08 -8.76 -9.84
C GLU A 116 -11.03 -8.69 -8.63
N SER A 117 -10.62 -9.27 -7.50
CA SER A 117 -11.44 -9.33 -6.27
C SER A 117 -10.60 -9.18 -5.00
N GLU A 118 -11.28 -8.88 -3.87
CA GLU A 118 -10.64 -8.87 -2.55
C GLU A 118 -10.06 -10.24 -2.20
N ALA A 119 -10.76 -11.33 -2.52
CA ALA A 119 -10.32 -12.68 -2.23
C ALA A 119 -9.02 -13.03 -2.98
N GLU A 120 -8.91 -12.65 -4.24
CA GLU A 120 -7.66 -12.78 -5.00
C GLU A 120 -6.55 -11.90 -4.41
N ALA A 121 -6.88 -10.65 -4.06
CA ALA A 121 -5.92 -9.72 -3.49
C ALA A 121 -5.29 -10.26 -2.19
N ARG A 122 -6.13 -10.77 -1.29
CA ARG A 122 -5.70 -11.37 -0.02
C ARG A 122 -4.86 -12.62 -0.23
N ARG A 123 -5.23 -13.49 -1.18
CA ARG A 123 -4.43 -14.68 -1.53
C ARG A 123 -3.03 -14.31 -2.03
N TRP A 124 -2.92 -13.26 -2.85
CA TRP A 124 -1.62 -12.79 -3.33
C TRP A 124 -0.75 -12.27 -2.19
N ILE A 125 -1.32 -11.46 -1.29
CA ILE A 125 -0.60 -10.94 -0.12
C ILE A 125 -0.07 -12.08 0.74
N GLU A 126 -0.90 -13.08 1.03
CA GLU A 126 -0.51 -14.21 1.86
C GLU A 126 0.61 -15.05 1.21
N ALA A 127 0.51 -15.34 -0.09
CA ALA A 127 1.56 -16.03 -0.82
C ALA A 127 2.89 -15.25 -0.81
N ARG A 128 2.82 -13.93 -0.99
CA ARG A 128 3.99 -13.05 -0.94
C ARG A 128 4.61 -13.00 0.46
N ARG A 129 3.78 -12.89 1.49
CA ARG A 129 4.19 -12.92 2.90
C ARG A 129 4.92 -14.21 3.23
N ALA A 130 4.32 -15.36 2.91
CA ALA A 130 4.95 -16.68 3.11
C ALA A 130 6.31 -16.80 2.40
N THR A 131 6.41 -16.28 1.17
CA THR A 131 7.69 -16.26 0.43
C THR A 131 8.76 -15.44 1.14
N LEU A 132 8.41 -14.23 1.60
CA LEU A 132 9.34 -13.34 2.30
C LEU A 132 9.78 -13.89 3.66
N ASP A 133 8.84 -14.49 4.40
CA ASP A 133 9.12 -15.10 5.70
C ASP A 133 10.06 -16.31 5.54
N ALA A 134 9.86 -17.12 4.49
CA ALA A 134 10.76 -18.21 4.17
C ALA A 134 12.17 -17.73 3.80
N THR A 135 12.31 -16.66 3.01
CA THR A 135 13.61 -16.07 2.68
C THR A 135 14.31 -15.50 3.91
N ALA A 136 13.60 -14.81 4.79
CA ALA A 136 14.16 -14.24 6.03
C ALA A 136 14.67 -15.33 6.99
N ALA A 137 13.93 -16.45 7.10
CA ALA A 137 14.35 -17.60 7.89
C ALA A 137 15.63 -18.27 7.36
N GLN A 138 15.82 -18.30 6.04
CA GLN A 138 17.00 -18.90 5.40
C GLN A 138 18.25 -18.01 5.48
N GLY A 139 18.08 -16.67 5.45
CA GLY A 139 19.18 -15.70 5.54
C GLY A 139 19.75 -15.49 6.96
N THR A 140 19.13 -16.06 7.99
CA THR A 140 19.52 -15.91 9.42
C THR A 140 20.33 -17.10 9.94
N ALA A 141 20.72 -18.06 9.09
CA ALA A 141 21.58 -19.16 9.52
C ALA A 141 22.97 -18.62 9.94
N PRO A 142 23.45 -18.83 11.19
CA PRO A 142 24.77 -18.38 11.58
C PRO A 142 25.81 -19.21 10.83
N SER A 143 26.76 -18.53 10.19
CA SER A 143 28.04 -19.13 9.83
C SER A 143 28.65 -19.72 11.09
N ARG A 144 28.62 -21.05 11.20
CA ARG A 144 29.41 -21.78 12.20
C ARG A 144 30.84 -21.82 11.69
N GLU A 145 31.71 -21.03 12.31
CA GLU A 145 33.14 -21.34 12.43
C GLU A 145 33.36 -22.37 13.56
#